data_AF-A0A1Q5XGW7-F1
#
_entry.id   AF-A0A1Q5XGW7-F1
#
_cell.length_a   1.000
_cell.length_b   1.000
_cell.length_c   1.000
_cell.angle_alpha   90.00
_cell.angle_beta   90.00
_cell.angle_gamma   90.00
#
_symmetry.space_group_name_H-M   'P 1'
#
loop_
_entity.id
_entity.type
_entity.pdbx_description
1 polymer ?
#
loop_
_entity_poly.entity_id
_entity_poly.type
_entity_poly.pdbx_seq_one_letter_code
_entity_poly.pdbx_strand_id
1 'polypeptide(L)'
;MDEHMKRRLDKQRKLFSQLGITLDALTIHEKEFSMKLRGYDAEEVDTFLDSVIKDYERFYATIADLMDKWQEQQIELREMKDKAQKAEAVPAPAPVIRGIDPMDLEDVILKLEANVRQLKDRLPRSESFL
;
A
#
# COMPACT_ATOMS: atom_id res chain seq x y z
N MET A 1 -6.29 -17.23 -32.72
CA MET A 1 -6.10 -16.33 -31.57
C MET A 1 -5.41 -17.11 -30.47
N ASP A 2 -4.16 -16.78 -30.16
CA ASP A 2 -3.37 -17.50 -29.16
C ASP A 2 -3.95 -17.32 -27.75
N GLU A 3 -3.82 -18.35 -26.91
CA GLU A 3 -4.34 -18.36 -25.54
C GLU A 3 -3.76 -17.22 -24.68
N HIS A 4 -2.49 -16.86 -24.92
CA HIS A 4 -1.82 -15.72 -24.29
C HIS A 4 -2.48 -14.38 -24.64
N MET A 5 -2.88 -14.20 -25.90
CA MET A 5 -3.55 -12.97 -26.35
C MET A 5 -4.92 -12.84 -25.68
N LYS A 6 -5.64 -13.95 -25.55
CA LYS A 6 -6.94 -14.00 -24.87
C LYS A 6 -6.82 -13.63 -23.39
N ARG A 7 -5.83 -14.19 -22.67
CA ARG A 7 -5.57 -13.85 -21.26
C ARG A 7 -5.22 -12.38 -21.05
N ARG A 8 -4.44 -11.78 -21.98
CA ARG A 8 -4.13 -10.35 -21.92
C ARG A 8 -5.37 -9.49 -22.11
N LEU A 9 -6.24 -9.85 -23.05
CA LEU A 9 -7.49 -9.15 -23.30
C LEU A 9 -8.46 -9.26 -22.11
N ASP A 10 -8.56 -10.43 -21.48
CA ASP A 10 -9.39 -10.62 -20.29
C ASP A 10 -8.87 -9.80 -19.09
N LYS A 11 -7.54 -9.76 -18.90
CA LYS A 11 -6.91 -8.89 -17.89
C LYS A 11 -7.23 -7.41 -18.17
N GLN A 12 -7.12 -6.99 -19.43
CA GLN A 12 -7.45 -5.62 -19.86
C GLN A 12 -8.90 -5.26 -19.57
N ARG A 13 -9.86 -6.09 -19.98
CA ARG A 13 -11.29 -5.83 -19.76
C ARG A 13 -11.64 -5.77 -18.27
N LYS A 14 -11.05 -6.66 -17.47
CA LYS A 14 -11.24 -6.66 -16.01
C LYS A 14 -10.70 -5.37 -15.37
N LEU A 15 -9.50 -4.94 -15.78
CA LEU A 15 -8.89 -3.69 -15.29
C LEU A 15 -9.76 -2.47 -15.65
N PHE A 16 -10.24 -2.41 -16.89
CA PHE A 16 -11.05 -1.28 -17.37
C PHE A 16 -12.38 -1.20 -16.62
N SER A 17 -13.03 -2.35 -16.37
CA SER A 17 -14.24 -2.39 -15.55
C SER A 17 -14.00 -1.93 -14.11
N GLN A 18 -12.88 -2.29 -13.50
CA GLN A 18 -12.54 -1.84 -12.13
C GLN A 18 -12.29 -0.33 -12.04
N LEU A 19 -11.73 0.25 -13.10
CA LEU A 19 -11.43 1.68 -13.20
C LEU A 19 -12.60 2.52 -13.73
N GLY A 20 -13.73 1.90 -14.08
CA GLY A 20 -14.88 2.59 -14.67
C GLY A 20 -14.65 3.08 -16.10
N ILE A 21 -13.66 2.52 -16.80
CA ILE A 21 -13.36 2.83 -18.20
C ILE A 21 -14.26 1.98 -19.09
N THR A 22 -15.01 2.63 -19.99
CA THR A 22 -16.06 2.00 -20.81
C THR A 22 -15.67 1.75 -22.25
N LEU A 23 -14.56 2.33 -22.73
CA LEU A 23 -14.07 2.20 -24.10
C LEU A 23 -12.70 1.52 -24.11
N ASP A 24 -12.52 0.55 -25.00
CA ASP A 24 -11.22 -0.04 -25.33
C ASP A 24 -10.86 0.21 -26.79
N ALA A 25 -9.58 0.02 -27.13
CA ALA A 25 -9.06 0.26 -28.47
C ALA A 25 -9.85 -0.51 -29.55
N LEU A 26 -10.24 -1.75 -29.25
CA LEU A 26 -11.04 -2.58 -30.15
C LEU A 26 -12.45 -2.01 -30.37
N THR A 27 -13.13 -1.61 -29.29
CA THR A 27 -14.48 -1.00 -29.38
C THR A 27 -14.45 0.30 -30.16
N ILE A 28 -13.38 1.09 -30.06
CA ILE A 28 -13.21 2.32 -30.84
C ILE A 28 -12.97 2.00 -32.31
N HIS A 29 -12.14 1.00 -32.60
CA HIS A 29 -11.86 0.57 -33.97
C HIS A 29 -13.08 -0.03 -34.68
N GLU A 30 -13.89 -0.82 -33.99
CA GLU A 30 -15.12 -1.43 -34.52
C GLU A 30 -16.32 -0.47 -34.54
N LYS A 31 -16.15 0.79 -34.12
CA LYS A 31 -17.26 1.73 -33.99
C LYS A 31 -17.68 2.28 -35.35
N GLU A 32 -18.86 1.88 -35.82
CA GLU A 32 -19.49 2.49 -36.99
C GLU A 32 -20.37 3.69 -36.60
N PHE A 33 -20.26 4.78 -37.36
CA PHE A 33 -21.08 5.99 -37.21
C PHE A 33 -22.10 6.09 -38.34
N SER A 34 -23.36 6.34 -37.99
CA SER A 34 -24.41 6.62 -38.98
C SER A 34 -24.16 7.97 -39.69
N MET A 35 -24.19 7.98 -41.01
CA MET A 35 -24.08 9.21 -41.80
C MET A 35 -25.39 10.02 -41.76
N LYS A 36 -25.28 11.34 -41.66
CA LYS A 36 -26.40 12.29 -41.73
C LYS A 36 -26.09 13.37 -42.78
N LEU A 37 -27.13 14.02 -43.31
CA LEU A 37 -27.04 15.04 -44.37
C LEU A 37 -26.09 16.21 -44.03
N ARG A 38 -25.87 16.46 -42.74
CA ARG A 38 -24.81 17.31 -42.20
C ARG A 38 -24.08 16.49 -41.14
N GLY A 39 -22.78 16.32 -41.30
CA GLY A 39 -21.92 15.55 -40.42
C GLY A 39 -20.46 15.95 -40.59
N TYR A 40 -19.62 15.37 -39.75
CA TYR A 40 -18.17 15.47 -39.89
C TYR A 40 -17.68 14.63 -41.08
N ASP A 41 -16.53 14.99 -41.62
CA ASP A 41 -15.86 14.18 -42.64
C ASP A 41 -15.44 12.84 -42.03
N ALA A 42 -15.74 11.74 -42.72
CA ALA A 42 -15.42 10.41 -42.24
C ALA A 42 -13.90 10.18 -42.14
N GLU A 43 -13.12 10.70 -43.10
CA GLU A 43 -11.66 10.53 -43.09
C GLU A 43 -10.99 11.31 -41.95
N GLU A 44 -11.51 12.51 -41.65
CA GLU A 44 -11.03 13.31 -40.52
C GLU A 44 -11.34 12.63 -39.18
N VAL A 45 -12.56 12.09 -39.04
CA VAL A 45 -12.96 11.33 -37.86
C VAL A 45 -12.12 10.08 -37.71
N ASP A 46 -11.91 9.29 -38.76
CA ASP A 46 -11.09 8.07 -38.71
C ASP A 46 -9.63 8.38 -38.31
N THR A 47 -9.03 9.42 -38.91
CA THR A 47 -7.66 9.86 -38.57
C THR A 47 -7.56 10.27 -37.09
N PHE A 48 -8.59 10.94 -36.58
CA PHE A 48 -8.66 11.29 -35.17
C PHE A 48 -8.82 10.04 -34.28
N LEU A 49 -9.70 9.11 -34.64
CA LEU A 49 -9.93 7.87 -33.89
C LEU A 49 -8.70 6.97 -33.88
N ASP A 50 -7.90 6.92 -34.95
CA ASP A 50 -6.60 6.23 -34.98
C ASP A 50 -5.63 6.79 -33.93
N SER A 51 -5.64 8.11 -33.72
CA SER A 51 -4.82 8.75 -32.69
C SER A 51 -5.33 8.44 -31.29
N VAL A 52 -6.65 8.46 -31.10
CA VAL A 52 -7.29 8.09 -29.83
C VAL A 52 -7.01 6.63 -29.49
N ILE A 53 -7.07 5.71 -30.47
CA ILE A 53 -6.75 4.29 -30.28
C ILE A 53 -5.33 4.12 -29.75
N LYS A 54 -4.34 4.78 -30.36
CA LYS A 54 -2.93 4.74 -29.91
C LYS A 54 -2.77 5.23 -28.47
N ASP A 55 -3.46 6.30 -28.10
CA ASP A 55 -3.42 6.82 -26.73
C ASP A 55 -4.06 5.85 -25.74
N TYR A 56 -5.17 5.19 -26.10
CA TYR A 56 -5.80 4.17 -25.26
C TYR A 56 -4.89 2.94 -25.06
N GLU A 57 -4.15 2.52 -26.08
CA GLU A 57 -3.12 1.47 -25.94
C GLU A 57 -1.99 1.90 -24.99
N ARG A 58 -1.55 3.15 -25.11
CA ARG A 58 -0.49 3.71 -24.24
C ARG A 58 -0.96 3.86 -22.80
N PHE A 59 -2.20 4.29 -22.57
CA PHE A 59 -2.81 4.32 -21.24
C PHE A 59 -2.89 2.93 -20.64
N TYR A 60 -3.29 1.92 -21.42
CA TYR A 60 -3.31 0.54 -20.95
C TYR A 60 -1.92 0.06 -20.49
N ALA A 61 -0.89 0.28 -21.31
CA ALA A 61 0.48 -0.09 -20.95
C ALA A 61 0.96 0.60 -19.67
N THR A 62 0.64 1.90 -19.53
CA THR A 62 1.03 2.71 -18.36
C THR A 62 0.31 2.25 -17.10
N ILE A 63 -1.00 2.00 -17.17
CA ILE A 63 -1.79 1.52 -16.04
C ILE A 63 -1.30 0.14 -15.60
N ALA A 64 -1.04 -0.77 -16.55
CA ALA A 64 -0.52 -2.09 -16.24
C ALA A 64 0.83 -2.03 -15.52
N ASP A 65 1.78 -1.23 -16.04
CA ASP A 65 3.09 -1.01 -15.40
C ASP A 65 2.97 -0.42 -13.99
N LEU A 66 2.11 0.58 -13.81
CA LEU A 66 1.86 1.17 -12.49
C LEU A 66 1.25 0.17 -11.51
N MET A 67 0.33 -0.67 -11.96
CA MET A 67 -0.29 -1.69 -11.10
C MET A 67 0.68 -2.80 -10.73
N ASP A 68 1.52 -3.24 -11.66
CA ASP A 68 2.55 -4.24 -11.39
C ASP A 68 3.57 -3.69 -10.37
N LYS A 69 4.02 -2.44 -10.53
CA LYS A 69 4.86 -1.74 -9.54
C LYS A 69 4.18 -1.58 -8.18
N TRP A 70 2.89 -1.25 -8.16
CA TRP A 70 2.14 -1.13 -6.92
C TRP A 70 2.04 -2.48 -6.19
N GLN A 71 1.82 -3.58 -6.93
CA GLN A 71 1.81 -4.92 -6.35
C GLN A 71 3.17 -5.30 -5.77
N GLU A 72 4.26 -5.04 -6.49
CA GLU A 72 5.62 -5.29 -6.02
C GLU A 72 5.91 -4.54 -4.70
N GLN A 73 5.58 -3.24 -4.65
CA GLN A 73 5.73 -2.46 -3.42
C GLN A 73 4.88 -2.97 -2.25
N GLN A 74 3.65 -3.44 -2.51
CA GLN A 74 2.81 -4.02 -1.45
C GLN A 74 3.42 -5.32 -0.90
N ILE A 75 4.04 -6.15 -1.75
CA ILE A 75 4.73 -7.36 -1.34
C ILE A 75 5.95 -6.99 -0.48
N GLU A 76 6.79 -6.07 -0.93
CA GLU A 76 7.95 -5.60 -0.17
C GLU A 76 7.56 -5.05 1.21
N LEU A 77 6.53 -4.20 1.26
CA LEU A 77 6.02 -3.66 2.53
C LEU A 77 5.50 -4.76 3.47
N ARG A 78 4.88 -5.81 2.92
CA ARG A 78 4.43 -6.95 3.71
C ARG A 78 5.61 -7.74 4.26
N GLU A 79 6.62 -8.03 3.44
CA GLU A 79 7.82 -8.72 3.88
C GLU A 79 8.61 -7.92 4.93
N MET A 80 8.71 -6.60 4.78
CA MET A 80 9.33 -5.73 5.78
C MET A 80 8.56 -5.75 7.10
N LYS A 81 7.22 -5.70 7.06
CA LYS A 81 6.38 -5.83 8.26
C LYS A 81 6.54 -7.19 8.93
N ASP A 82 6.57 -8.27 8.15
CA ASP A 82 6.75 -9.62 8.69
C ASP A 82 8.15 -9.79 9.33
N LYS A 83 9.20 -9.18 8.73
CA LYS A 83 10.54 -9.13 9.32
C LYS A 83 10.58 -8.28 10.60
N ALA A 84 9.91 -7.14 10.63
CA ALA A 84 9.82 -6.28 11.82
C ALA A 84 9.06 -6.98 12.96
N GLN A 85 7.93 -7.63 12.67
CA GLN A 85 7.17 -8.39 13.66
C GLN A 85 7.96 -9.59 14.19
N LYS A 86 8.72 -10.28 13.33
CA LYS A 86 9.64 -11.34 13.80
C LYS A 86 10.78 -10.79 14.66
N ALA A 87 11.30 -9.60 14.36
CA ALA A 87 12.34 -8.95 15.16
C ALA A 87 11.82 -8.45 16.51
N GLU A 88 10.57 -7.98 16.60
CA GLU A 88 9.89 -7.65 17.87
C GLU A 88 9.44 -8.88 18.66
N ALA A 89 9.18 -10.01 17.99
CA ALA A 89 8.83 -11.28 18.63
C ALA A 89 10.04 -12.08 19.14
N VAL A 90 11.28 -11.66 18.79
CA VAL A 90 12.44 -12.04 19.59
C VAL A 90 12.50 -11.04 20.74
N PRO A 91 12.33 -11.44 22.02
CA PRO A 91 12.68 -10.56 23.11
C PRO A 91 14.17 -10.27 22.91
N ALA A 92 14.51 -9.07 22.44
CA ALA A 92 15.88 -8.61 22.47
C ALA A 92 16.31 -8.78 23.94
N PRO A 93 17.37 -9.55 24.25
CA PRO A 93 17.98 -9.42 25.56
C PRO A 93 18.35 -7.94 25.63
N ALA A 94 17.69 -7.20 26.52
CA ALA A 94 17.89 -5.76 26.62
C ALA A 94 19.41 -5.51 26.67
N PRO A 95 19.92 -4.53 25.91
CA PRO A 95 21.36 -4.33 25.80
C PRO A 95 21.89 -4.24 27.23
N VAL A 96 22.81 -5.13 27.58
CA VAL A 96 23.49 -5.12 28.88
C VAL A 96 24.34 -3.85 28.90
N ILE A 97 23.72 -2.73 29.26
CA ILE A 97 24.40 -1.45 29.42
C ILE A 97 25.18 -1.58 30.72
N ARG A 98 26.52 -1.68 30.61
CA ARG A 98 27.49 -1.69 31.73
C ARG A 98 27.51 -2.95 32.61
N GLY A 99 27.26 -4.12 32.04
CA GLY A 99 27.43 -5.40 32.76
C GLY A 99 26.37 -5.67 33.83
N ILE A 100 25.25 -4.94 33.80
CA ILE A 100 24.11 -5.14 34.70
C ILE A 100 22.99 -5.77 33.88
N ASP A 101 22.54 -6.94 34.28
CA ASP A 101 21.41 -7.63 33.65
C ASP A 101 20.13 -6.81 33.84
N PRO A 102 19.38 -6.50 32.77
CA PRO A 102 18.11 -5.79 32.83
C PRO A 102 17.09 -6.40 33.81
N MET A 103 17.07 -7.74 33.98
CA MET A 103 16.17 -8.39 34.94
C MET A 103 16.57 -8.11 36.39
N ASP A 104 17.86 -8.12 36.70
CA ASP A 104 18.35 -7.82 38.05
C ASP A 104 18.07 -6.36 38.42
N LEU A 105 18.11 -5.45 37.45
CA LEU A 105 17.81 -4.03 37.67
C LEU A 105 16.33 -3.81 38.04
N GLU A 106 15.41 -4.54 37.40
CA GLU A 106 13.98 -4.45 37.69
C GLU A 106 13.66 -4.92 39.12
N ASP A 107 14.25 -6.04 39.55
CA ASP A 107 14.11 -6.56 40.91
C ASP A 107 14.65 -5.59 41.98
N VAL A 108 15.77 -4.92 41.68
CA VAL A 108 16.35 -3.90 42.55
C VAL A 108 15.46 -2.66 42.62
N ILE A 109 14.90 -2.22 41.49
CA ILE A 109 13.95 -1.09 41.43
C ILE A 109 12.69 -1.42 42.24
N LEU A 110 12.11 -2.61 42.07
CA LEU A 110 10.93 -3.05 42.83
C LEU A 110 11.17 -3.05 44.35
N LYS A 111 12.33 -3.55 44.80
CA LYS A 111 12.72 -3.50 46.22
C LYS A 111 12.92 -2.07 46.71
N LEU A 112 13.55 -1.21 45.91
CA LEU A 112 13.74 0.20 46.23
C LEU A 112 12.39 0.92 46.38
N GLU A 113 11.45 0.70 45.46
CA GLU A 113 10.10 1.28 45.52
C GLU A 113 9.33 0.80 46.76
N ALA A 114 9.40 -0.48 47.10
CA ALA A 114 8.79 -1.02 48.30
C ALA A 114 9.36 -0.39 49.58
N ASN A 115 10.69 -0.24 49.65
CA ASN A 115 11.36 0.39 50.78
C ASN A 115 11.03 1.89 50.88
N VAL A 116 11.02 2.62 49.76
CA VAL A 116 10.63 4.03 49.71
C VAL A 116 9.17 4.19 50.16
N ARG A 117 8.28 3.28 49.75
CA ARG A 117 6.88 3.29 50.17
C ARG A 117 6.74 3.07 51.67
N GLN A 118 7.45 2.10 52.24
CA GLN A 118 7.47 1.88 53.68
C GLN A 118 8.03 3.07 54.46
N LEU A 119 9.06 3.74 53.93
CA LEU A 119 9.62 4.95 54.53
C LEU A 119 8.64 6.12 54.44
N LYS A 120 7.92 6.25 53.31
CA LYS A 120 6.86 7.26 53.13
C LYS A 120 5.70 7.06 54.10
N ASP A 121 5.31 5.82 54.36
CA ASP A 121 4.25 5.50 55.32
C ASP A 121 4.68 5.71 56.78
N ARG A 122 5.99 5.64 57.06
CA ARG A 122 6.59 5.94 58.37
C ARG A 122 6.84 7.42 58.60
N LEU A 123 6.82 8.24 57.54
CA LEU A 123 6.89 9.69 57.68
C LEU A 123 5.48 10.17 58.09
N PRO A 124 5.27 10.71 59.31
CA PRO A 124 4.02 11.40 59.59
C PRO A 124 3.89 12.50 58.53
N ARG A 125 2.70 12.63 57.94
CA ARG A 125 2.37 13.79 57.13
C ARG A 125 2.63 14.99 58.04
N SER A 126 3.74 15.69 57.85
CA SER A 126 3.93 17.00 58.44
C SER A 126 2.93 17.89 57.70
N GLU A 127 1.68 17.85 58.14
CA GLU A 127 0.72 18.87 57.84
C GLU A 127 1.38 20.18 58.27
N SER A 128 1.65 21.01 57.26
CA SER A 128 1.30 22.43 57.28
C SER A 128 0.99 22.97 58.69
N PHE A 129 2.02 23.47 59.37
CA PHE A 129 1.84 24.57 60.29
C PHE A 129 2.12 25.86 59.51
N LEU A 130 1.04 26.61 59.30
CA LEU A 130 0.92 28.06 59.09
C LEU A 130 2.12 28.80 58.45
#